data_AF-T0ND01-F1
#
_entry.id   AF-T0ND01-F1
#
_cell.length_a   1.000
_cell.length_b   1.000
_cell.length_c   1.000
_cell.angle_alpha   90.00
_cell.angle_beta   90.00
_cell.angle_gamma   90.00
#
_symmetry.space_group_name_H-M   'P 1'
#
loop_
_entity.id
_entity.type
_entity.pdbx_description
1 polymer ?
#
loop_
_entity_poly.entity_id
_entity_poly.type
_entity_poly.pdbx_seq_one_letter_code
_entity_poly.pdbx_strand_id
1 'polypeptide(L)'
;MNKFNFMKQYVVENESDDIWNNKHVFLKVDELEIIESEFRLQKKLPMELKKFYREIGYGFINCGMGSNINRIISPIEIYDFYAGINDYENDIRREYYKDFDKIIFYEVSADTFITIDMRDVDNEGQSPIYYFDKKNC
;
A
#
# COMPACT_ATOMS: atom_id res chain seq x y z
N MET A 1 -18.80 2.99 -14.30
CA MET A 1 -17.80 1.93 -14.57
C MET A 1 -16.93 1.80 -13.34
N ASN A 2 -16.78 0.61 -12.76
CA ASN A 2 -15.90 0.43 -11.61
C ASN A 2 -14.44 0.57 -12.10
N LYS A 3 -13.69 1.53 -11.53
CA LYS A 3 -12.34 1.93 -11.99
C LYS A 3 -11.32 0.77 -11.93
N PHE A 4 -11.54 -0.24 -11.08
CA PHE A 4 -10.58 -1.31 -10.83
C PHE A 4 -10.96 -2.66 -11.43
N ASN A 5 -12.06 -2.77 -12.17
CA ASN A 5 -12.55 -4.06 -12.68
C ASN A 5 -11.51 -4.86 -13.48
N PHE A 6 -10.61 -4.19 -14.21
CA PHE A 6 -9.57 -4.87 -15.00
C PHE A 6 -8.51 -5.56 -14.13
N MET A 7 -8.38 -5.17 -12.85
CA MET A 7 -7.42 -5.77 -11.92
C MET A 7 -7.97 -7.00 -11.20
N LYS A 8 -9.29 -7.20 -11.18
CA LYS A 8 -9.93 -8.32 -10.44
C LYS A 8 -9.49 -9.70 -10.91
N GLN A 9 -9.09 -9.84 -12.17
CA GLN A 9 -8.55 -11.09 -12.73
C GLN A 9 -7.21 -11.51 -12.10
N TYR A 10 -6.52 -10.60 -11.40
CA TYR A 10 -5.24 -10.83 -10.75
C TYR A 10 -5.36 -11.02 -9.24
N VAL A 11 -6.59 -11.03 -8.70
CA VAL A 11 -6.84 -11.30 -7.29
C VAL A 11 -6.81 -12.81 -7.07
N VAL A 12 -5.90 -13.28 -6.23
CA VAL A 12 -5.72 -14.70 -5.93
C VAL A 12 -6.46 -15.06 -4.64
N GLU A 13 -7.06 -16.26 -4.61
CA GLU A 13 -7.78 -16.76 -3.44
C GLU A 13 -6.91 -17.61 -2.52
N ASN A 14 -5.85 -18.21 -3.05
CA ASN A 14 -4.88 -19.00 -2.31
C ASN A 14 -3.48 -18.73 -2.87
N GLU A 15 -2.50 -18.65 -1.99
CA GLU A 15 -1.10 -18.57 -2.38
C GLU A 15 -0.63 -19.95 -2.89
N SER A 16 -0.39 -20.07 -4.19
CA SER A 16 0.33 -21.20 -4.78
C SER A 16 1.64 -20.71 -5.40
N ASP A 17 2.62 -21.60 -5.53
CA ASP A 17 3.93 -21.23 -6.08
C ASP A 17 3.85 -20.63 -7.50
N ASP A 18 2.80 -20.98 -8.26
CA ASP A 18 2.58 -20.48 -9.63
C ASP A 18 2.08 -19.03 -9.70
N ILE A 19 1.62 -18.42 -8.59
CA ILE A 19 1.07 -17.06 -8.63
C ILE A 19 2.10 -16.04 -9.09
N TRP A 20 3.38 -16.27 -8.79
CA TRP A 20 4.49 -15.37 -9.13
C TRP A 20 4.83 -15.34 -10.62
N ASN A 21 4.28 -16.26 -11.42
CA ASN A 21 4.35 -16.19 -12.88
C ASN A 21 3.37 -15.17 -13.48
N ASN A 22 2.40 -14.68 -12.69
CA ASN A 22 1.50 -13.63 -13.15
C ASN A 22 2.18 -12.27 -13.12
N LYS A 23 1.87 -11.46 -14.13
CA LYS A 23 2.35 -10.08 -14.18
C LYS A 23 1.86 -9.25 -12.98
N HIS A 24 0.68 -9.54 -12.44
CA HIS A 24 0.14 -8.86 -11.27
C HIS A 24 -0.43 -9.91 -10.32
N VAL A 25 -0.30 -9.68 -9.01
CA VAL A 25 -0.79 -10.59 -7.97
C VAL A 25 -1.36 -9.74 -6.84
N PHE A 26 -2.64 -9.91 -6.54
CA PHE A 26 -3.28 -9.24 -5.41
C PHE A 26 -3.93 -10.23 -4.45
N LEU A 27 -3.76 -9.99 -3.15
CA LEU A 27 -4.38 -10.72 -2.06
C LEU A 27 -5.54 -9.91 -1.51
N LYS A 28 -6.69 -10.57 -1.30
CA LYS A 28 -7.87 -9.93 -0.71
C LYS A 28 -7.55 -9.45 0.70
N VAL A 29 -8.05 -8.26 1.03
CA VAL A 29 -7.98 -7.67 2.37
C VAL A 29 -9.31 -7.90 3.07
N ASP A 30 -9.26 -8.36 4.33
CA ASP A 30 -10.44 -8.37 5.19
C ASP A 30 -10.76 -6.95 5.66
N GLU A 31 -12.04 -6.56 5.70
CA GLU A 31 -12.45 -5.26 6.24
C GLU A 31 -11.99 -5.08 7.70
N LEU A 32 -11.89 -6.17 8.48
CA LEU A 32 -11.33 -6.14 9.83
C LEU A 32 -9.86 -5.70 9.84
N GLU A 33 -9.09 -6.04 8.82
CA GLU A 33 -7.69 -5.63 8.68
C GLU A 33 -7.57 -4.11 8.49
N ILE A 34 -8.45 -3.53 7.67
CA ILE A 34 -8.53 -2.08 7.45
C ILE A 34 -8.91 -1.38 8.75
N ILE A 35 -9.91 -1.89 9.48
CA ILE A 35 -10.36 -1.32 10.75
C ILE A 35 -9.26 -1.38 11.80
N GLU A 36 -8.58 -2.52 11.92
CA GLU A 36 -7.47 -2.70 12.86
C GLU A 36 -6.30 -1.78 12.54
N SER A 37 -5.93 -1.64 11.27
CA SER A 37 -4.91 -0.69 10.83
C SER A 37 -5.27 0.75 11.20
N GLU A 38 -6.49 1.20 10.90
CA GLU A 38 -6.96 2.55 11.27
C GLU A 38 -6.97 2.76 12.80
N PHE A 39 -7.37 1.72 13.56
CA PHE A 39 -7.37 1.77 15.02
C PHE A 39 -5.95 1.91 15.59
N ARG A 40 -5.01 1.08 15.12
CA ARG A 40 -3.61 1.12 15.55
C ARG A 40 -2.90 2.41 15.14
N LEU A 41 -3.19 2.91 13.94
CA LEU A 41 -2.69 4.19 13.45
C LEU A 41 -3.34 5.38 14.18
N GLN A 42 -4.46 5.18 14.89
CA GLN A 42 -5.30 6.25 15.46
C GLN A 42 -5.74 7.27 14.40
N LYS A 43 -5.87 6.83 13.15
CA LYS A 43 -6.13 7.67 11.96
C LYS A 43 -6.97 6.92 10.94
N LYS A 44 -7.69 7.69 10.12
CA LYS A 44 -8.43 7.13 8.99
C LYS A 44 -7.54 7.08 7.76
N LEU A 45 -7.53 5.94 7.09
CA LEU A 45 -6.85 5.79 5.81
C LEU A 45 -7.57 6.63 4.73
N PRO A 46 -6.83 7.11 3.72
CA PRO A 46 -7.40 7.76 2.53
C PRO A 46 -8.53 6.93 1.91
N MET A 47 -9.58 7.60 1.45
CA MET A 47 -10.80 6.92 0.98
C MET A 47 -10.54 6.05 -0.25
N GLU A 48 -9.74 6.55 -1.18
CA GLU A 48 -9.29 5.89 -2.39
C GLU A 48 -8.41 4.66 -2.09
N LEU A 49 -7.55 4.75 -1.07
CA LEU A 49 -6.73 3.63 -0.64
C LEU A 49 -7.60 2.53 -0.01
N LYS A 50 -8.54 2.91 0.87
CA LYS A 50 -9.54 1.97 1.41
C LYS A 50 -10.39 1.33 0.32
N LYS A 51 -10.80 2.11 -0.66
CA LYS A 51 -11.59 1.61 -1.80
C LYS A 51 -10.78 0.59 -2.61
N PHE A 52 -9.49 0.85 -2.82
CA PHE A 52 -8.60 -0.10 -3.47
C PHE A 52 -8.49 -1.40 -2.67
N TYR A 53 -8.24 -1.32 -1.36
CA TYR A 53 -8.19 -2.50 -0.50
C TYR A 53 -9.47 -3.33 -0.53
N ARG A 54 -10.64 -2.69 -0.47
CA ARG A 54 -11.94 -3.38 -0.51
C ARG A 54 -12.24 -4.03 -1.84
N GLU A 55 -11.84 -3.40 -2.95
CA GLU A 55 -12.21 -3.87 -4.28
C GLU A 55 -11.20 -4.85 -4.88
N ILE A 56 -9.92 -4.72 -4.53
CA ILE A 56 -8.79 -5.45 -5.10
C ILE A 56 -7.95 -6.10 -4.00
N GLY A 57 -7.51 -5.32 -3.01
CA GLY A 57 -6.65 -5.77 -1.92
C GLY A 57 -5.26 -5.15 -1.97
N TYR A 58 -4.22 -5.91 -1.62
CA TYR A 58 -2.82 -5.48 -1.64
C TYR A 58 -1.98 -6.49 -2.43
N GLY A 59 -0.72 -6.17 -2.75
CA GLY A 59 0.14 -7.11 -3.47
C GLY A 59 0.99 -6.44 -4.54
N PHE A 60 1.37 -7.19 -5.55
CA PHE A 60 2.46 -6.85 -6.46
C PHE A 60 1.96 -6.52 -7.86
N ILE A 61 2.56 -5.49 -8.44
CA ILE A 61 2.29 -5.01 -9.78
C ILE A 61 3.54 -5.24 -10.63
N ASN A 62 3.37 -5.85 -11.80
CA ASN A 62 4.47 -6.08 -12.74
C ASN A 62 5.59 -6.96 -12.13
N CYS A 63 5.18 -8.08 -11.52
CA CYS A 63 6.08 -9.07 -10.95
C CYS A 63 7.11 -9.57 -11.98
N GLY A 64 8.34 -9.81 -11.53
CA GLY A 64 9.40 -10.38 -12.37
C GLY A 64 10.01 -9.43 -13.41
N MET A 65 9.63 -8.15 -13.42
CA MET A 65 10.17 -7.17 -14.36
C MET A 65 11.17 -6.22 -13.69
N GLY A 66 12.45 -6.54 -13.81
CA GLY A 66 13.56 -5.73 -13.29
C GLY A 66 13.77 -5.88 -11.79
N SER A 67 14.39 -4.88 -11.16
CA SER A 67 14.74 -4.85 -9.73
C SER A 67 13.69 -4.16 -8.86
N ASN A 68 12.56 -3.76 -9.42
CA ASN A 68 11.52 -3.03 -8.68
C ASN A 68 10.60 -4.02 -7.96
N ILE A 69 10.22 -3.67 -6.74
CA ILE A 69 9.29 -4.47 -5.93
C ILE A 69 7.86 -4.20 -6.38
N ASN A 70 7.51 -2.94 -6.63
CA ASN A 70 6.20 -2.50 -7.14
C ASN A 70 5.02 -3.08 -6.35
N ARG A 71 5.01 -2.88 -5.04
CA ARG A 71 4.04 -3.50 -4.15
C ARG A 71 3.14 -2.46 -3.50
N ILE A 72 1.83 -2.69 -3.54
CA ILE A 72 0.87 -2.04 -2.67
C ILE A 72 0.95 -2.73 -1.30
N ILE A 73 1.27 -1.96 -0.27
CA ILE A 73 1.48 -2.44 1.10
C ILE A 73 0.14 -2.82 1.73
N SER A 74 0.09 -3.91 2.50
CA SER A 74 -1.13 -4.30 3.22
C SER A 74 -1.48 -3.27 4.29
N PRO A 75 -2.77 -3.13 4.68
CA PRO A 75 -3.15 -2.21 5.74
C PRO A 75 -2.36 -2.41 7.04
N ILE A 76 -2.12 -3.65 7.48
CA ILE A 76 -1.42 -3.91 8.75
C ILE A 76 0.06 -3.52 8.66
N GLU A 77 0.72 -3.82 7.54
CA GLU A 77 2.13 -3.50 7.36
C GLU A 77 2.41 -1.99 7.39
N ILE A 78 1.44 -1.14 7.04
CA ILE A 78 1.58 0.30 7.19
C ILE A 78 1.86 0.63 8.66
N TYR A 79 1.07 0.09 9.60
CA TYR A 79 1.31 0.31 11.02
C TYR A 79 2.63 -0.33 11.47
N ASP A 80 2.89 -1.57 11.07
CA ASP A 80 4.09 -2.30 11.50
C ASP A 80 5.37 -1.56 11.09
N PHE A 81 5.38 -0.94 9.91
CA PHE A 81 6.46 -0.07 9.46
C PHE A 81 6.71 1.09 10.42
N TYR A 82 5.67 1.85 10.80
CA TYR A 82 5.87 3.00 11.69
C TYR A 82 6.20 2.56 13.13
N ALA A 83 5.60 1.47 13.61
CA ALA A 83 5.88 0.90 14.91
C ALA A 83 7.28 0.27 14.99
N GLY A 84 7.86 -0.14 13.86
CA GLY A 84 9.15 -0.84 13.81
C GLY A 84 9.06 -2.22 14.43
N ILE A 85 8.05 -2.98 14.03
CA ILE A 85 7.80 -4.35 14.51
C ILE A 85 7.74 -5.32 13.32
N ASN A 86 7.79 -6.62 13.61
CA ASN A 86 7.76 -7.68 12.60
C ASN A 86 8.90 -7.49 11.59
N ASP A 87 8.59 -7.48 10.29
CA ASP A 87 9.58 -7.35 9.21
C ASP A 87 10.31 -5.99 9.20
N TYR A 88 9.84 -5.02 10.00
CA TYR A 88 10.35 -3.64 10.03
C TYR A 88 11.19 -3.30 11.28
N GLU A 89 11.50 -4.28 12.14
CA GLU A 89 12.29 -4.05 13.37
C GLU A 89 13.66 -3.41 13.11
N ASN A 90 14.33 -3.84 12.03
CA ASN A 90 15.68 -3.38 11.66
C ASN A 90 15.67 -2.57 10.35
N ASP A 91 14.51 -2.10 9.91
CA ASP A 91 14.39 -1.40 8.64
C ASP A 91 14.89 0.04 8.74
N ILE A 92 16.08 0.29 8.20
CA ILE A 92 16.72 1.61 8.18
C ILE A 92 15.93 2.64 7.37
N ARG A 93 15.02 2.21 6.48
CA ARG A 93 14.21 3.13 5.65
C ARG A 93 13.30 3.98 6.51
N ARG A 94 12.88 3.49 7.69
CA ARG A 94 12.05 4.21 8.66
C ARG A 94 12.62 5.58 9.05
N GLU A 95 13.94 5.75 8.98
CA GLU A 95 14.59 7.03 9.24
C GLU A 95 14.23 8.13 8.22
N TYR A 96 13.81 7.75 7.01
CA TYR A 96 13.42 8.68 5.95
C TYR A 96 11.91 8.95 5.90
N TYR A 97 11.09 8.10 6.50
CA TYR A 97 9.62 8.19 6.48
C TYR A 97 9.09 8.40 7.89
N LYS A 98 9.39 9.55 8.49
CA LYS A 98 9.00 9.90 9.87
C LYS A 98 7.66 10.63 9.98
N ASP A 99 7.17 11.21 8.88
CA ASP A 99 5.90 11.93 8.87
C ASP A 99 4.74 10.92 8.94
N PHE A 100 4.19 10.74 10.13
CA PHE A 100 3.10 9.81 10.39
C PHE A 100 1.76 10.29 9.79
N ASP A 101 1.69 11.47 9.18
CA ASP A 101 0.57 11.89 8.35
C ASP A 101 0.76 11.54 6.88
N LYS A 102 2.00 11.27 6.42
CA LYS A 102 2.31 10.79 5.07
C LYS A 102 2.72 9.32 5.13
N ILE A 103 1.71 8.46 5.10
CA ILE A 103 1.91 7.03 5.29
C ILE A 103 2.46 6.35 4.04
N ILE A 104 3.36 5.38 4.19
CA ILE A 104 3.75 4.50 3.08
C ILE A 104 2.53 3.73 2.58
N PHE A 105 2.39 3.58 1.26
CA PHE A 105 1.36 2.71 0.68
C PHE A 105 1.85 1.93 -0.54
N TYR A 106 2.95 2.37 -1.17
CA TYR A 106 3.53 1.71 -2.33
C TYR A 106 5.04 1.60 -2.21
N GLU A 107 5.55 0.37 -2.25
CA GLU A 107 6.98 0.05 -2.26
C GLU A 107 7.47 -0.03 -3.71
N VAL A 108 8.36 0.89 -4.07
CA VAL A 108 8.89 0.99 -5.44
C VAL A 108 10.02 -0.01 -5.63
N SER A 109 10.94 -0.04 -4.68
CA SER A 109 12.16 -0.85 -4.69
C SER A 109 12.55 -1.22 -3.26
N ALA A 110 13.62 -1.98 -3.11
CA ALA A 110 14.18 -2.32 -1.81
C ALA A 110 14.50 -1.08 -0.94
N ASP A 111 14.71 0.09 -1.55
CA ASP A 111 15.17 1.29 -0.85
C ASP A 111 14.11 2.38 -0.70
N THR A 112 12.93 2.25 -1.31
CA THR A 112 12.05 3.43 -1.48
C THR A 112 10.56 3.11 -1.50
N PHE A 113 9.81 3.96 -0.80
CA PHE A 113 8.35 4.00 -0.78
C PHE A 113 7.83 5.30 -1.38
N ILE A 114 6.61 5.25 -1.89
CA ILE A 114 5.75 6.41 -2.13
C ILE A 114 4.78 6.50 -0.96
N THR A 115 4.57 7.71 -0.47
CA THR A 115 3.65 8.00 0.63
C THR A 115 2.37 8.67 0.16
N ILE A 116 1.30 8.56 0.92
CA ILE A 116 0.02 9.25 0.71
C ILE A 116 -0.30 10.09 1.95
N ASP A 117 -0.70 11.35 1.75
CA ASP A 117 -0.99 12.26 2.87
C ASP A 117 -2.42 12.08 3.37
N MET A 118 -2.60 11.80 4.65
CA MET A 118 -3.92 11.54 5.24
C MET A 118 -4.67 12.80 5.67
N ARG A 119 -4.04 13.99 5.61
CA ARG A 119 -4.63 15.26 6.08
C ARG A 119 -5.28 16.07 4.98
N ASP A 120 -4.77 15.92 3.76
CA ASP A 120 -5.10 16.77 2.63
C ASP A 120 -5.83 15.97 1.56
N VAL A 121 -6.75 16.63 0.87
CA VAL A 121 -7.39 16.12 -0.34
C VAL A 121 -7.38 17.24 -1.37
N ASP A 122 -7.12 16.88 -2.62
CA ASP A 122 -7.19 17.81 -3.74
C ASP A 122 -8.64 18.22 -4.06
N ASN A 123 -8.79 19.05 -5.10
CA ASN A 123 -10.10 19.53 -5.54
C ASN A 123 -11.04 18.41 -6.04
N GLU A 124 -10.52 17.21 -6.29
CA GLU A 124 -11.29 16.01 -6.67
C GLU A 124 -11.55 15.07 -5.49
N GLY A 125 -11.11 15.44 -4.28
CA GLY A 125 -11.23 14.62 -3.08
C GLY A 125 -10.20 13.48 -3.01
N GLN A 126 -9.10 13.57 -3.75
CA GLN A 126 -8.00 12.59 -3.74
C GLN A 126 -6.85 13.07 -2.87
N SER A 127 -6.31 12.17 -2.08
CA SER A 127 -5.20 12.48 -1.18
C SER A 127 -3.90 12.56 -1.98
N PRO A 128 -3.08 13.60 -1.80
CA PRO A 128 -1.85 13.72 -2.57
C PRO A 128 -0.85 12.62 -2.24
N ILE A 129 -0.11 12.18 -3.26
CA ILE A 129 0.96 11.20 -3.11
C ILE A 129 2.33 11.88 -3.21
N TYR A 130 3.34 11.34 -2.56
CA TYR A 130 4.65 11.94 -2.50
C TYR A 130 5.74 10.90 -2.77
N TYR A 131 6.72 11.32 -3.56
CA TYR A 131 8.00 10.63 -3.67
C TYR A 131 9.01 11.45 -2.86
N PHE A 132 9.27 11.02 -1.63
CA PHE A 132 9.92 11.83 -0.58
C PHE A 132 9.18 13.16 -0.39
N ASP A 133 9.85 14.31 -0.50
CA ASP A 133 9.22 15.63 -0.31
C ASP A 133 8.54 16.16 -1.58
N LYS A 134 8.63 15.43 -2.70
CA LYS A 134 8.04 15.86 -3.98
C LYS A 134 6.59 15.38 -4.09
N LYS A 135 5.65 16.32 -4.02
CA LYS A 135 4.23 16.09 -4.31
C LYS A 135 4.05 15.63 -5.76
N ASN A 136 3.33 14.53 -5.96
CA ASN A 136 2.89 14.04 -7.25
C ASN A 136 1.36 13.90 -7.18
N CYS A 137 0.68 14.37 -8.22
CA CYS A 137 -0.78 14.45 -8.32
C CYS A 137 -1.40 15.50 -7.37
#